data_AF-A0A4Q3X1W2-F1
#
_entry.id   AF-A0A4Q3X1W2-F1
#
_cell.length_a   1.000
_cell.length_b   1.000
_cell.length_c   1.000
_cell.angle_alpha   90.00
_cell.angle_beta   90.00
_cell.angle_gamma   90.00
#
_symmetry.space_group_name_H-M   'P 1'
#
loop_
_entity.id
_entity.type
_entity.pdbx_description
1 polymer ?
#
loop_
_entity_poly.entity_id
_entity_poly.type
_entity_poly.pdbx_seq_one_letter_code
_entity_poly.pdbx_strand_id
1 'polypeptide(L)'
;MFLLSGLGLGGCSSTSSPPSTPQQSTPSPAQPVSTQPKGTPSAAKSLVDAITGNAGDAREKARLLFKESNDLLAARDINGAMDKRIQMLQLRGTSTSMLGALTGYAIQSMALDHLSRIASQLDAESSQKYATELKALDAKSPTYVQLLQAEKAQEVKSFESYTRKPGDWKKLIAGLGFKTDQQAVLNKLTPAQVKANIAKFYDGKIASANQPYSAQVSEPATDPYTAYVTKHISMARFVWTKNKTLRLFAIVALDRKTDHSLNRERVGPLPADPFGDGPLKEKGGMVYSVGPDTVDDGGSFVNDVERFNPKTKGDMLMPLFSPMRHLAQPID
;
A
#
# COMPACT_ATOMS: atom_id res chain seq x y z
N MET A 1 10.58 -7.65 -12.07
CA MET A 1 9.59 -8.29 -12.95
C MET A 1 8.88 -9.34 -12.12
N PHE A 2 7.79 -8.98 -11.43
CA PHE A 2 6.96 -9.94 -10.69
C PHE A 2 5.74 -10.20 -11.56
N LEU A 3 5.70 -11.40 -12.14
CA LEU A 3 4.55 -11.96 -12.83
C LEU A 3 3.63 -12.55 -11.77
N LEU A 4 2.45 -11.97 -11.58
CA LEU A 4 1.31 -12.59 -10.93
C LEU A 4 0.41 -13.13 -12.04
N SER A 5 0.57 -14.41 -12.36
CA SER A 5 -0.28 -15.15 -13.29
C SER A 5 -1.06 -16.22 -12.53
N GLY A 6 -2.35 -16.34 -12.83
CA GLY A 6 -3.09 -17.60 -12.71
C GLY A 6 -4.14 -17.66 -11.60
N LEU A 7 -5.35 -17.16 -11.87
CA LEU A 7 -6.57 -17.73 -11.29
C LEU A 7 -7.27 -18.49 -12.42
N GLY A 8 -7.24 -19.83 -12.31
CA GLY A 8 -7.96 -20.74 -13.17
C GLY A 8 -9.44 -20.78 -12.80
N LEU A 9 -10.29 -20.69 -13.81
CA LEU A 9 -11.71 -20.98 -13.74
C LEU A 9 -11.90 -22.49 -13.66
N GLY A 10 -12.37 -22.98 -12.50
CA GLY A 10 -12.79 -24.38 -12.31
C GLY A 10 -14.30 -24.49 -12.48
N GLY A 11 -14.72 -25.24 -13.50
CA GLY A 11 -16.12 -25.51 -13.79
C GLY A 11 -16.78 -26.40 -12.74
N CYS A 12 -18.00 -26.04 -12.35
CA CYS A 12 -18.86 -26.86 -11.52
C CYS A 12 -19.52 -27.94 -12.39
N SER A 13 -19.18 -29.20 -12.15
CA SER A 13 -19.95 -30.36 -12.62
C SER A 13 -20.86 -30.83 -11.50
N SER A 14 -22.15 -30.94 -11.82
CA SER A 14 -23.22 -31.43 -10.96
C SER A 14 -23.23 -32.96 -10.93
N THR A 15 -23.21 -33.55 -9.73
CA THR A 15 -23.58 -34.97 -9.53
C THR A 15 -24.58 -35.06 -8.40
N SER A 16 -25.79 -35.50 -8.75
CA SER A 16 -26.89 -35.83 -7.86
C SER A 16 -26.64 -37.17 -7.16
N SER A 17 -26.94 -37.23 -5.86
CA SER A 17 -26.98 -38.47 -5.08
C SER A 17 -28.37 -38.66 -4.42
N PRO A 18 -28.83 -39.91 -4.27
CA PRO A 18 -30.21 -40.29 -3.92
C PRO A 18 -30.51 -40.24 -2.40
N PRO A 19 -31.79 -40.39 -1.98
CA PRO A 19 -32.21 -40.10 -0.61
C PRO A 19 -31.91 -41.24 0.36
N SER A 20 -31.45 -40.87 1.56
CA SER A 20 -31.17 -41.80 2.67
C SER A 20 -32.26 -41.70 3.75
N THR A 21 -32.77 -42.87 4.10
CA THR A 21 -33.75 -43.24 5.14
C THR A 21 -33.33 -42.80 6.56
N PRO A 22 -34.26 -42.56 7.52
CA PRO A 22 -33.93 -42.01 8.83
C PRO A 22 -33.32 -43.07 9.76
N GLN A 23 -32.16 -42.77 10.35
CA GLN A 23 -31.50 -43.62 11.34
C GLN A 23 -31.73 -43.08 12.76
N GLN A 24 -32.22 -43.98 13.62
CA GLN A 24 -32.49 -43.81 15.04
C GLN A 24 -31.29 -43.28 15.83
N SER A 25 -31.57 -42.28 16.67
CA SER A 25 -30.66 -41.69 17.64
C SER A 25 -30.46 -42.59 18.87
N THR A 26 -29.24 -43.06 19.10
CA THR A 26 -28.76 -43.53 20.41
C THR A 26 -27.91 -42.44 21.07
N PRO A 27 -28.01 -42.23 22.40
CA PRO A 27 -27.26 -41.19 23.09
C PRO A 27 -25.76 -41.52 23.10
N SER A 28 -24.96 -40.58 22.59
CA SER A 28 -23.50 -40.65 22.56
C SER A 28 -22.92 -40.34 23.95
N PRO A 29 -21.90 -41.10 24.43
CA PRO A 29 -21.23 -40.81 25.68
C PRO A 29 -20.44 -39.49 25.57
N ALA A 30 -20.39 -38.75 26.68
CA ALA A 30 -19.74 -37.45 26.79
C ALA A 30 -18.31 -37.48 26.25
N GLN A 31 -18.03 -36.65 25.23
CA GLN A 31 -16.68 -36.44 24.74
C GLN A 31 -15.84 -35.74 25.82
N PRO A 32 -14.58 -36.16 26.05
CA PRO A 32 -13.68 -35.44 26.93
C PRO A 32 -13.44 -34.03 26.35
N VAL A 33 -13.61 -33.03 27.20
CA VAL A 33 -13.28 -31.63 26.91
C VAL A 33 -11.80 -31.57 26.56
N SER A 34 -11.48 -31.50 25.27
CA SER A 34 -10.15 -31.23 24.77
C SER A 34 -9.80 -29.78 25.12
N THR A 35 -9.13 -29.59 26.26
CA THR A 35 -8.35 -28.39 26.55
C THR A 35 -7.14 -28.37 25.62
N GLN A 36 -7.37 -28.02 24.34
CA GLN A 36 -6.27 -27.64 23.47
C GLN A 36 -5.59 -26.43 24.12
N PRO A 37 -4.28 -26.51 24.44
CA PRO A 37 -3.54 -25.34 24.87
C PRO A 37 -3.65 -24.30 23.76
N LYS A 38 -4.06 -23.06 24.09
CA LYS A 38 -3.88 -21.91 23.20
C LYS A 38 -2.40 -21.82 22.90
N GLY A 39 -1.99 -22.41 21.77
CA GLY A 39 -0.60 -22.51 21.37
C GLY A 39 -0.01 -21.11 21.24
N THR A 40 1.06 -20.86 21.98
CA THR A 40 1.93 -19.70 21.77
C THR A 40 2.32 -19.67 20.30
N PRO A 41 2.21 -18.52 19.59
CA PRO A 41 2.60 -18.43 18.19
C PRO A 41 4.02 -18.97 18.01
N SER A 42 4.24 -19.85 17.02
CA SER A 42 5.57 -20.39 16.78
C SER A 42 6.56 -19.25 16.53
N ALA A 43 7.83 -19.42 16.92
CA ALA A 43 8.87 -18.41 16.67
C ALA A 43 8.96 -18.00 15.18
N ALA A 44 8.58 -18.89 14.27
CA ALA A 44 8.47 -18.60 12.84
C ALA A 44 7.30 -17.66 12.52
N LYS A 45 6.13 -17.85 13.15
CA LYS A 45 5.00 -16.91 13.01
C LYS A 45 5.35 -15.54 13.58
N SER A 46 5.95 -15.47 14.75
CA SER A 46 6.40 -14.19 15.34
C SER A 46 7.47 -13.48 14.50
N LEU A 47 8.37 -14.24 13.84
CA LEU A 47 9.36 -13.70 12.92
C LEU A 47 8.71 -13.19 11.62
N VAL A 48 7.77 -13.95 11.06
CA VAL A 48 6.98 -13.53 9.89
C VAL A 48 6.12 -12.31 10.24
N ASP A 49 5.50 -12.26 11.41
CA ASP A 49 4.68 -11.12 11.85
C ASP A 49 5.55 -9.89 12.15
N ALA A 50 6.77 -10.07 12.66
CA ALA A 50 7.75 -8.99 12.84
C ALA A 50 8.33 -8.47 11.51
N ILE A 51 8.57 -9.35 10.53
CA ILE A 51 9.09 -8.99 9.21
C ILE A 51 7.98 -8.38 8.33
N THR A 52 6.78 -8.95 8.38
CA THR A 52 5.65 -8.53 7.54
C THR A 52 4.73 -7.52 8.21
N GLY A 53 4.90 -7.24 9.51
CA GLY A 53 4.07 -6.31 10.26
C GLY A 53 2.61 -6.74 10.39
N ASN A 54 2.36 -8.06 10.47
CA ASN A 54 1.02 -8.65 10.35
C ASN A 54 0.28 -8.28 9.03
N ALA A 55 1.01 -8.20 7.92
CA ALA A 55 0.45 -7.86 6.61
C ALA A 55 -0.67 -8.81 6.16
N GLY A 56 -0.61 -10.09 6.56
CA GLY A 56 -1.62 -11.09 6.21
C GLY A 56 -2.98 -10.74 6.80
N ASP A 57 -3.06 -10.58 8.12
CA ASP A 57 -4.32 -10.26 8.79
C ASP A 57 -4.84 -8.87 8.37
N ALA A 58 -3.93 -7.90 8.18
CA ALA A 58 -4.31 -6.56 7.73
C ALA A 58 -4.96 -6.57 6.33
N ARG A 59 -4.42 -7.37 5.39
CA ARG A 59 -5.00 -7.54 4.05
C ARG A 59 -6.36 -8.22 4.12
N GLU A 60 -6.48 -9.26 4.93
CA GLU A 60 -7.75 -9.99 5.04
C GLU A 60 -8.84 -9.12 5.67
N LYS A 61 -8.52 -8.40 6.75
CA LYS A 61 -9.43 -7.42 7.34
C LYS A 61 -9.81 -6.32 6.34
N ALA A 62 -8.87 -5.85 5.52
CA ALA A 62 -9.16 -4.88 4.46
C ALA A 62 -10.12 -5.44 3.39
N ARG A 63 -10.00 -6.72 3.01
CA ARG A 63 -10.95 -7.38 2.09
C ARG A 63 -12.34 -7.49 2.68
N LEU A 64 -12.45 -7.86 3.95
CA LEU A 64 -13.74 -7.91 4.65
C LEU A 64 -14.40 -6.53 4.68
N LEU A 65 -13.66 -5.49 5.08
CA LEU A 65 -14.17 -4.11 5.08
C LEU A 65 -14.56 -3.63 3.67
N PHE A 66 -13.79 -3.99 2.64
CA PHE A 66 -14.12 -3.65 1.25
C PHE A 66 -15.43 -4.31 0.83
N LYS A 67 -15.63 -5.60 1.17
CA LYS A 67 -16.89 -6.32 0.91
C LYS A 67 -18.05 -5.66 1.65
N GLU A 68 -17.91 -5.39 2.95
CA GLU A 68 -18.92 -4.71 3.75
C GLU A 68 -19.28 -3.34 3.17
N SER A 69 -18.28 -2.58 2.71
CA SER A 69 -18.51 -1.29 2.04
C SER A 69 -19.36 -1.45 0.78
N ASN A 70 -19.08 -2.46 -0.05
CA ASN A 70 -19.86 -2.72 -1.26
C ASN A 70 -21.29 -3.17 -0.95
N ASP A 71 -21.48 -4.01 0.08
CA ASP A 71 -22.80 -4.44 0.53
C ASP A 71 -23.64 -3.23 1.01
N LEU A 72 -23.01 -2.28 1.72
CA LEU A 72 -23.66 -1.01 2.15
C LEU A 72 -23.97 -0.09 0.97
N LEU A 73 -23.09 0.02 -0.03
CA LEU A 73 -23.38 0.76 -1.26
C LEU A 73 -24.58 0.17 -2.01
N ALA A 74 -24.68 -1.16 -2.08
CA ALA A 74 -25.82 -1.83 -2.71
C ALA A 74 -27.13 -1.55 -1.94
N ALA A 75 -27.07 -1.43 -0.62
CA ALA A 75 -28.17 -1.01 0.25
C ALA A 75 -28.43 0.51 0.24
N ARG A 76 -27.69 1.29 -0.55
CA ARG A 76 -27.73 2.77 -0.60
C ARG A 76 -27.34 3.47 0.71
N ASP A 77 -26.64 2.77 1.62
CA ASP A 77 -26.02 3.39 2.78
C ASP A 77 -24.64 3.94 2.41
N ILE A 78 -24.63 5.15 1.85
CA ILE A 78 -23.41 5.80 1.32
C ILE A 78 -22.43 6.15 2.45
N ASN A 79 -22.95 6.62 3.59
CA ASN A 79 -22.13 6.97 4.75
C ASN A 79 -21.52 5.73 5.41
N GLY A 80 -22.32 4.68 5.63
CA GLY A 80 -21.79 3.41 6.12
C GLY A 80 -20.71 2.83 5.19
N ALA A 81 -20.93 2.89 3.87
CA ALA A 81 -19.92 2.47 2.91
C ALA A 81 -18.62 3.26 3.03
N MET A 82 -18.69 4.59 3.16
CA MET A 82 -17.53 5.46 3.28
C MET A 82 -16.80 5.25 4.62
N ASP A 83 -17.52 5.07 5.72
CA ASP A 83 -16.94 4.73 7.04
C ASP A 83 -16.07 3.47 6.95
N LYS A 84 -16.49 2.45 6.18
CA LYS A 84 -15.69 1.23 5.96
C LYS A 84 -14.42 1.50 5.15
N ARG A 85 -14.46 2.38 4.14
CA ARG A 85 -13.27 2.81 3.39
C ARG A 85 -12.29 3.57 4.27
N ILE A 86 -12.79 4.44 5.15
CA ILE A 86 -11.96 5.12 6.15
C ILE A 86 -11.32 4.12 7.11
N GLN A 87 -12.07 3.12 7.59
CA GLN A 87 -11.52 2.05 8.44
C GLN A 87 -10.39 1.27 7.74
N MET A 88 -10.52 0.99 6.43
CA MET A 88 -9.43 0.39 5.67
C MET A 88 -8.18 1.29 5.66
N LEU A 89 -8.35 2.60 5.45
CA LEU A 89 -7.24 3.56 5.46
C LEU A 89 -6.60 3.71 6.84
N GLN A 90 -7.33 3.44 7.92
CA GLN A 90 -6.77 3.38 9.27
C GLN A 90 -5.88 2.14 9.48
N LEU A 91 -6.20 1.00 8.87
CA LEU A 91 -5.37 -0.22 8.94
C LEU A 91 -3.97 -0.03 8.36
N ARG A 92 -3.80 0.91 7.41
CA ARG A 92 -2.51 1.26 6.82
C ARG A 92 -1.52 1.83 7.86
N GLY A 93 -2.01 2.45 8.94
CA GLY A 93 -1.25 3.41 9.74
C GLY A 93 -0.34 2.87 10.85
N THR A 94 -0.20 1.55 11.05
CA THR A 94 0.48 1.04 12.26
C THR A 94 1.88 0.48 12.03
N SER A 95 2.27 0.15 10.79
CA SER A 95 3.57 -0.46 10.54
C SER A 95 4.62 0.56 10.14
N THR A 96 5.77 0.52 10.82
CA THR A 96 6.96 1.30 10.49
C THR A 96 7.91 0.58 9.54
N SER A 97 7.60 -0.66 9.12
CA SER A 97 8.42 -1.40 8.14
C SER A 97 8.03 -1.08 6.71
N MET A 98 8.99 -1.18 5.78
CA MET A 98 8.76 -0.94 4.35
C MET A 98 7.79 -1.96 3.75
N LEU A 99 7.87 -3.24 4.16
CA LEU A 99 6.91 -4.27 3.73
C LEU A 99 5.50 -4.00 4.27
N GLY A 100 5.39 -3.49 5.51
CA GLY A 100 4.15 -3.01 6.08
C GLY A 100 3.60 -1.82 5.31
N ALA A 101 4.44 -0.87 4.93
CA ALA A 101 4.06 0.26 4.08
C ALA A 101 3.58 -0.20 2.69
N LEU A 102 4.26 -1.15 2.05
CA LEU A 102 3.83 -1.77 0.78
C LEU A 102 2.47 -2.45 0.90
N THR A 103 2.21 -3.12 2.02
CA THR A 103 0.89 -3.69 2.32
C THR A 103 -0.16 -2.61 2.53
N GLY A 104 0.18 -1.57 3.29
CA GLY A 104 -0.67 -0.40 3.50
C GLY A 104 -1.02 0.30 2.19
N TYR A 105 -0.13 0.28 1.20
CA TYR A 105 -0.42 0.80 -0.14
C TYR A 105 -1.46 -0.04 -0.89
N ALA A 106 -1.35 -1.37 -0.86
CA ALA A 106 -2.37 -2.22 -1.46
C ALA A 106 -3.75 -2.00 -0.83
N ILE A 107 -3.79 -1.88 0.51
CA ILE A 107 -5.01 -1.55 1.26
C ILE A 107 -5.54 -0.18 0.85
N GLN A 108 -4.66 0.82 0.69
CA GLN A 108 -5.07 2.15 0.24
C GLN A 108 -5.65 2.12 -1.17
N SER A 109 -5.01 1.43 -2.12
CA SER A 109 -5.53 1.31 -3.48
C SER A 109 -6.94 0.70 -3.46
N MET A 110 -7.16 -0.36 -2.68
CA MET A 110 -8.51 -0.92 -2.48
C MET A 110 -9.47 0.07 -1.83
N ALA A 111 -9.04 0.82 -0.81
CA ALA A 111 -9.92 1.74 -0.09
C ALA A 111 -10.35 2.94 -0.95
N LEU A 112 -9.43 3.46 -1.78
CA LEU A 112 -9.68 4.57 -2.69
C LEU A 112 -10.36 4.14 -3.99
N ASP A 113 -10.38 2.84 -4.29
CA ASP A 113 -11.13 2.31 -5.42
C ASP A 113 -12.62 2.69 -5.31
N HIS A 114 -13.16 3.17 -6.44
CA HIS A 114 -14.50 3.72 -6.57
C HIS A 114 -14.86 4.87 -5.60
N LEU A 115 -13.89 5.48 -4.91
CA LEU A 115 -14.17 6.56 -3.95
C LEU A 115 -14.83 7.77 -4.61
N SER A 116 -14.50 8.06 -5.87
CA SER A 116 -15.19 9.10 -6.66
C SER A 116 -16.70 8.81 -6.83
N ARG A 117 -17.08 7.54 -7.00
CA ARG A 117 -18.49 7.11 -7.09
C ARG A 117 -19.22 7.28 -5.77
N ILE A 118 -18.58 6.91 -4.65
CA ILE A 118 -19.14 7.11 -3.30
C ILE A 118 -19.27 8.60 -3.01
N ALA A 119 -18.19 9.36 -3.20
CA ALA A 119 -18.12 10.79 -2.94
C ALA A 119 -19.14 11.61 -3.74
N SER A 120 -19.46 11.20 -4.97
CA SER A 120 -20.48 11.87 -5.78
C SER A 120 -21.88 11.85 -5.16
N GLN A 121 -22.17 10.86 -4.30
CA GLN A 121 -23.46 10.62 -3.65
C GLN A 121 -23.54 11.13 -2.21
N LEU A 122 -22.42 11.58 -1.63
CA LEU A 122 -22.41 12.19 -0.31
C LEU A 122 -23.07 13.57 -0.33
N ASP A 123 -23.73 13.93 0.78
CA ASP A 123 -24.13 15.31 1.03
C ASP A 123 -22.93 16.19 1.45
N ALA A 124 -23.17 17.48 1.63
CA ALA A 124 -22.14 18.44 1.99
C ALA A 124 -21.51 18.13 3.36
N GLU A 125 -22.34 17.81 4.36
CA GLU A 125 -21.89 17.55 5.74
C GLU A 125 -21.00 16.30 5.80
N SER A 126 -21.44 15.21 5.18
CA SER A 126 -20.70 13.96 5.13
C SER A 126 -19.41 14.11 4.32
N SER A 127 -19.45 14.84 3.20
CA SER A 127 -18.24 15.14 2.42
C SER A 127 -17.20 15.89 3.25
N GLN A 128 -17.63 16.91 4.01
CA GLN A 128 -16.76 17.68 4.90
C GLN A 128 -16.20 16.83 6.04
N LYS A 129 -17.03 15.97 6.65
CA LYS A 129 -16.61 15.01 7.68
C LYS A 129 -15.47 14.12 7.14
N TYR A 130 -15.69 13.45 6.01
CA TYR A 130 -14.71 12.51 5.48
C TYR A 130 -13.45 13.19 4.94
N ALA A 131 -13.55 14.39 4.38
CA ALA A 131 -12.37 15.18 4.02
C ALA A 131 -11.51 15.47 5.26
N THR A 132 -12.15 15.83 6.37
CA THR A 132 -11.49 16.10 7.66
C THR A 132 -10.82 14.84 8.22
N GLU A 133 -11.52 13.70 8.19
CA GLU A 133 -10.95 12.42 8.62
C GLU A 133 -9.74 12.00 7.76
N LEU A 134 -9.83 12.12 6.43
CA LEU A 134 -8.71 11.83 5.53
C LEU A 134 -7.51 12.75 5.77
N LYS A 135 -7.73 14.05 6.00
CA LYS A 135 -6.68 15.01 6.38
C LYS A 135 -6.00 14.59 7.69
N ALA A 136 -6.79 14.17 8.69
CA ALA A 136 -6.26 13.69 9.96
C ALA A 136 -5.45 12.39 9.81
N LEU A 137 -5.86 11.48 8.92
CA LEU A 137 -5.11 10.26 8.60
C LEU A 137 -3.81 10.55 7.83
N ASP A 138 -3.83 11.51 6.91
CA ASP A 138 -2.64 11.97 6.20
C ASP A 138 -1.61 12.55 7.17
N ALA A 139 -2.04 13.43 8.08
CA ALA A 139 -1.18 14.07 9.07
C ALA A 139 -0.54 13.08 10.06
N LYS A 140 -1.21 11.95 10.35
CA LYS A 140 -0.69 10.87 11.21
C LYS A 140 0.19 9.87 10.47
N SER A 141 0.20 9.89 9.14
CA SER A 141 0.97 8.93 8.35
C SER A 141 2.47 9.21 8.48
N PRO A 142 3.32 8.18 8.64
CA PRO A 142 4.76 8.39 8.65
C PRO A 142 5.25 8.95 7.31
N THR A 143 6.22 9.85 7.38
CA THR A 143 6.91 10.36 6.19
C THR A 143 7.75 9.25 5.56
N TYR A 144 8.06 9.39 4.26
CA TYR A 144 8.94 8.42 3.60
C TYR A 144 10.32 8.33 4.27
N VAL A 145 10.82 9.46 4.78
CA VAL A 145 12.07 9.53 5.57
C VAL A 145 11.98 8.70 6.84
N GLN A 146 10.89 8.81 7.60
CA GLN A 146 10.69 8.03 8.82
C GLN A 146 10.64 6.53 8.54
N LEU A 147 10.01 6.12 7.44
CA LEU A 147 10.00 4.72 7.00
C LEU A 147 11.41 4.23 6.66
N LEU A 148 12.21 5.01 5.93
CA LEU A 148 13.60 4.67 5.62
C LEU A 148 14.49 4.59 6.87
N GLN A 149 14.27 5.47 7.86
CA GLN A 149 15.00 5.45 9.13
C GLN A 149 14.67 4.19 9.96
N ALA A 150 13.39 3.81 10.03
CA ALA A 150 12.97 2.59 10.71
C ALA A 150 13.54 1.34 10.02
N GLU A 151 13.47 1.28 8.68
CA GLU A 151 14.02 0.18 7.90
C GLU A 151 15.55 0.08 8.05
N LYS A 152 16.26 1.21 8.02
CA LYS A 152 17.71 1.27 8.30
C LYS A 152 18.05 0.62 9.64
N ALA A 153 17.34 1.04 10.70
CA ALA A 153 17.59 0.52 12.05
C ALA A 153 17.32 -1.00 12.12
N GLN A 154 16.25 -1.47 11.49
CA GLN A 154 15.88 -2.88 11.44
C GLN A 154 16.90 -3.71 10.65
N GLU A 155 17.31 -3.27 9.47
CA GLU A 155 18.27 -4.00 8.63
C GLU A 155 19.65 -4.08 9.28
N VAL A 156 20.15 -2.98 9.85
CA VAL A 156 21.42 -2.98 10.58
C VAL A 156 21.36 -3.95 11.77
N LYS A 157 20.29 -3.90 12.58
CA LYS A 157 20.11 -4.81 13.71
C LYS A 157 20.01 -6.27 13.28
N SER A 158 19.28 -6.54 12.20
CA SER A 158 19.12 -7.89 11.65
C SER A 158 20.46 -8.45 11.17
N PHE A 159 21.21 -7.64 10.42
CA PHE A 159 22.54 -8.01 9.94
C PHE A 159 23.49 -8.35 11.10
N GLU A 160 23.54 -7.52 12.14
CA GLU A 160 24.36 -7.79 13.33
C GLU A 160 24.01 -9.12 14.00
N SER A 161 22.72 -9.47 14.03
CA SER A 161 22.27 -10.74 14.60
C SER A 161 22.76 -11.95 13.79
N TYR A 162 22.82 -11.82 12.45
CA TYR A 162 23.28 -12.88 11.55
C TYR A 162 24.80 -13.03 11.52
N THR A 163 25.55 -12.00 11.89
CA THR A 163 27.02 -12.01 11.85
C THR A 163 27.66 -11.99 13.24
N ARG A 164 26.93 -12.40 14.28
CA ARG A 164 27.37 -12.29 15.67
C ARG A 164 28.58 -13.17 15.99
N LYS A 165 28.67 -14.38 15.43
CA LYS A 165 29.78 -15.31 15.72
C LYS A 165 30.82 -15.32 14.58
N PRO A 166 32.10 -15.59 14.90
CA PRO A 166 33.10 -15.84 13.89
C PRO A 166 32.65 -16.92 12.89
N GLY A 167 32.77 -16.61 11.60
CA GLY A 167 32.40 -17.53 10.51
C GLY A 167 30.93 -17.49 10.08
N ASP A 168 30.02 -16.87 10.85
CA ASP A 168 28.60 -16.78 10.47
C ASP A 168 28.41 -16.02 9.16
N TRP A 169 29.23 -14.99 8.91
CA TRP A 169 29.22 -14.26 7.64
C TRP A 169 29.46 -15.15 6.42
N LYS A 170 30.44 -16.06 6.49
CA LYS A 170 30.72 -17.00 5.40
C LYS A 170 29.57 -17.97 5.19
N LYS A 171 28.95 -18.46 6.29
CA LYS A 171 27.76 -19.31 6.22
C LYS A 171 26.58 -18.58 5.60
N LEU A 172 26.37 -17.31 5.95
CA LEU A 172 25.32 -16.47 5.39
C LEU A 172 25.52 -16.28 3.89
N ILE A 173 26.73 -15.94 3.43
CA ILE A 173 27.06 -15.83 2.00
C ILE A 173 26.72 -17.13 1.26
N ALA A 174 27.15 -18.28 1.79
CA ALA A 174 26.91 -19.57 1.18
C ALA A 174 25.41 -19.95 1.14
N GLY A 175 24.65 -19.59 2.18
CA GLY A 175 23.22 -19.90 2.29
C GLY A 175 22.31 -19.01 1.45
N LEU A 176 22.75 -17.81 1.05
CA LEU A 176 21.94 -16.87 0.28
C LEU A 176 21.94 -17.13 -1.24
N GLY A 177 22.71 -18.11 -1.72
CA GLY A 177 22.72 -18.50 -3.12
C GLY A 177 23.30 -17.44 -4.07
N PHE A 178 24.21 -16.59 -3.58
CA PHE A 178 24.92 -15.62 -4.42
C PHE A 178 25.73 -16.32 -5.51
N LYS A 179 25.88 -15.67 -6.67
CA LYS A 179 26.74 -16.15 -7.75
C LYS A 179 28.22 -16.12 -7.33
N THR A 180 29.07 -16.92 -7.98
CA THR A 180 30.49 -17.09 -7.59
C THR A 180 31.26 -15.76 -7.57
N ASP A 181 31.01 -14.87 -8.53
CA ASP A 181 31.58 -13.52 -8.59
C ASP A 181 31.11 -12.64 -7.41
N GLN A 182 29.82 -12.67 -7.10
CA GLN A 182 29.25 -11.96 -5.95
C GLN A 182 29.82 -12.47 -4.63
N GLN A 183 29.93 -13.81 -4.47
CA GLN A 183 30.56 -14.41 -3.31
C GLN A 183 32.04 -14.00 -3.19
N ALA A 184 32.77 -13.92 -4.29
CA ALA A 184 34.17 -13.49 -4.28
C ALA A 184 34.32 -12.03 -3.82
N VAL A 185 33.39 -11.14 -4.17
CA VAL A 185 33.34 -9.77 -3.63
C VAL A 185 33.03 -9.79 -2.14
N LEU A 186 31.97 -10.50 -1.72
CA LEU A 186 31.52 -10.54 -0.32
C LEU A 186 32.55 -11.18 0.63
N ASN A 187 33.28 -12.20 0.17
CA ASN A 187 34.32 -12.87 0.95
C ASN A 187 35.54 -11.96 1.23
N LYS A 188 35.71 -10.87 0.49
CA LYS A 188 36.74 -9.85 0.73
C LYS A 188 36.30 -8.78 1.74
N LEU A 189 35.01 -8.74 2.06
CA LEU A 189 34.45 -7.75 2.98
C LEU A 189 34.27 -8.34 4.37
N THR A 190 34.59 -7.53 5.37
CA THR A 190 34.25 -7.81 6.77
C THR A 190 32.78 -7.49 7.05
N PRO A 191 32.15 -8.11 8.07
CA PRO A 191 30.80 -7.75 8.48
C PRO A 191 30.66 -6.25 8.79
N ALA A 192 31.66 -5.63 9.43
CA ALA A 192 31.65 -4.21 9.73
C ALA A 192 31.58 -3.34 8.45
N GLN A 193 32.29 -3.72 7.38
CA GLN A 193 32.23 -3.02 6.10
C GLN A 193 30.86 -3.17 5.43
N VAL A 194 30.27 -4.37 5.44
CA VAL A 194 28.92 -4.59 4.88
C VAL A 194 27.86 -3.82 5.67
N LYS A 195 27.93 -3.84 7.01
CA LYS A 195 27.07 -3.01 7.88
C LYS A 195 27.18 -1.52 7.53
N ALA A 196 28.40 -1.02 7.34
CA ALA A 196 28.64 0.38 6.95
C ALA A 196 28.05 0.68 5.56
N ASN A 197 28.14 -0.24 4.61
CA ASN A 197 27.54 -0.09 3.29
C ASN A 197 26.01 -0.04 3.35
N ILE A 198 25.37 -0.90 4.16
CA ILE A 198 23.91 -0.86 4.41
C ILE A 198 23.53 0.51 4.97
N ALA A 199 24.23 0.98 6.01
CA ALA A 199 23.95 2.28 6.62
C ALA A 199 24.10 3.42 5.61
N LYS A 200 25.20 3.44 4.85
CA LYS A 200 25.48 4.42 3.80
C LYS A 200 24.41 4.44 2.71
N PHE A 201 23.92 3.26 2.30
CA PHE A 201 22.82 3.17 1.33
C PHE A 201 21.57 3.89 1.85
N TYR A 202 21.13 3.57 3.08
CA TYR A 202 19.94 4.20 3.66
C TYR A 202 20.12 5.70 3.89
N ASP A 203 21.31 6.14 4.31
CA ASP A 203 21.60 7.58 4.48
C ASP A 203 21.50 8.33 3.15
N GLY A 204 22.00 7.76 2.06
CA GLY A 204 21.80 8.30 0.72
C GLY A 204 20.32 8.38 0.32
N LYS A 205 19.54 7.35 0.65
CA LYS A 205 18.09 7.33 0.39
C LYS A 205 17.32 8.34 1.23
N ILE A 206 17.68 8.52 2.50
CA ILE A 206 17.09 9.52 3.39
C ILE A 206 17.40 10.93 2.88
N ALA A 207 18.64 11.19 2.48
CA ALA A 207 19.04 12.46 1.88
C ALA A 207 18.23 12.73 0.60
N SER A 208 18.07 11.72 -0.26
CA SER A 208 17.23 11.80 -1.47
C SER A 208 15.76 12.08 -1.16
N ALA A 209 15.21 11.42 -0.14
CA ALA A 209 13.81 11.56 0.25
C ALA A 209 13.46 12.95 0.80
N ASN A 210 14.45 13.72 1.28
CA ASN A 210 14.28 15.11 1.72
C ASN A 210 14.30 16.12 0.55
N GLN A 211 14.66 15.68 -0.65
CA GLN A 211 14.63 16.53 -1.85
C GLN A 211 13.27 16.41 -2.57
N PRO A 212 12.91 17.39 -3.42
CA PRO A 212 11.80 17.26 -4.36
C PRO A 212 11.89 15.96 -5.19
N TYR A 213 10.75 15.45 -5.67
CA TYR A 213 10.73 14.20 -6.43
C TYR A 213 11.54 14.30 -7.74
N SER A 214 11.53 15.47 -8.38
CA SER A 214 12.28 15.84 -9.58
C SER A 214 13.81 15.83 -9.40
N ALA A 215 14.30 15.88 -8.16
CA ALA A 215 15.73 15.91 -7.91
C ALA A 215 16.38 14.59 -8.33
N GLN A 216 17.32 14.66 -9.29
CA GLN A 216 18.18 13.53 -9.62
C GLN A 216 19.10 13.24 -8.44
N VAL A 217 19.06 11.99 -7.96
CA VAL A 217 20.00 11.52 -6.93
C VAL A 217 20.68 10.28 -7.44
N SER A 218 22.02 10.31 -7.41
CA SER A 218 22.82 9.15 -7.76
C SER A 218 22.55 8.02 -6.76
N GLU A 219 22.35 6.81 -7.29
CA GLU A 219 22.28 5.62 -6.45
C GLU A 219 23.66 5.39 -5.84
N PRO A 220 23.77 5.21 -4.51
CA PRO A 220 25.04 4.87 -3.90
C PRO A 220 25.50 3.50 -4.42
N ALA A 221 26.80 3.37 -4.73
CA ALA A 221 27.37 2.08 -5.06
C ALA A 221 27.20 1.11 -3.88
N THR A 222 26.72 -0.10 -4.15
CA THR A 222 26.43 -1.11 -3.13
C THR A 222 27.18 -2.41 -3.40
N ASP A 223 27.63 -3.08 -2.34
CA ASP A 223 28.07 -4.47 -2.43
C ASP A 223 26.88 -5.41 -2.74
N PRO A 224 27.14 -6.67 -3.16
CA PRO A 224 26.07 -7.60 -3.53
C PRO A 224 25.06 -7.91 -2.41
N TYR A 225 25.47 -7.90 -1.14
CA TYR A 225 24.58 -8.16 -0.02
C TYR A 225 23.68 -6.95 0.23
N THR A 226 24.26 -5.76 0.28
CA THR A 226 23.48 -4.51 0.41
C THR A 226 22.46 -4.41 -0.73
N ALA A 227 22.86 -4.65 -1.98
CA ALA A 227 21.94 -4.67 -3.13
C ALA A 227 20.82 -5.72 -2.99
N TYR A 228 21.12 -6.90 -2.44
CA TYR A 228 20.16 -7.97 -2.22
C TYR A 228 19.07 -7.58 -1.21
N VAL A 229 19.45 -7.02 -0.06
CA VAL A 229 18.48 -6.67 0.99
C VAL A 229 17.72 -5.39 0.66
N THR A 230 18.30 -4.45 -0.09
CA THR A 230 17.67 -3.17 -0.41
C THR A 230 16.94 -3.14 -1.75
N LYS A 231 16.88 -4.27 -2.49
CA LYS A 231 16.28 -4.35 -3.85
C LYS A 231 14.89 -3.71 -3.97
N HIS A 232 14.09 -3.81 -2.92
CA HIS A 232 12.71 -3.35 -2.88
C HIS A 232 12.57 -1.83 -2.71
N ILE A 233 13.62 -1.13 -2.27
CA ILE A 233 13.61 0.31 -1.98
C ILE A 233 13.63 1.15 -3.25
N SER A 234 14.15 0.61 -4.35
CA SER A 234 14.20 1.31 -5.64
C SER A 234 12.85 1.85 -6.09
N MET A 235 11.75 1.10 -5.84
CA MET A 235 10.38 1.51 -6.19
C MET A 235 9.63 2.19 -5.05
N ALA A 236 10.14 2.12 -3.82
CA ALA A 236 9.40 2.55 -2.64
C ALA A 236 9.08 4.05 -2.67
N ARG A 237 10.00 4.91 -3.14
CA ARG A 237 9.75 6.36 -3.27
C ARG A 237 8.58 6.63 -4.21
N PHE A 238 8.62 6.07 -5.42
CA PHE A 238 7.54 6.21 -6.39
C PHE A 238 6.20 5.75 -5.83
N VAL A 239 6.15 4.55 -5.25
CA VAL A 239 4.90 4.00 -4.71
C VAL A 239 4.39 4.84 -3.54
N TRP A 240 5.27 5.32 -2.66
CA TRP A 240 4.90 6.24 -1.57
C TRP A 240 4.30 7.54 -2.14
N THR A 241 4.97 8.16 -3.11
CA THR A 241 4.56 9.42 -3.74
C THR A 241 3.22 9.27 -4.45
N LYS A 242 3.08 8.24 -5.31
CA LYS A 242 1.83 7.89 -6.01
C LYS A 242 0.65 7.77 -5.03
N ASN A 243 0.84 7.03 -3.94
CA ASN A 243 -0.21 6.86 -2.95
C ASN A 243 -0.51 8.15 -2.18
N LYS A 244 0.49 8.97 -1.85
CA LYS A 244 0.22 10.28 -1.27
C LYS A 244 -0.64 11.12 -2.22
N THR A 245 -0.29 11.16 -3.51
CA THR A 245 -1.05 11.89 -4.54
C THR A 245 -2.51 11.42 -4.62
N LEU A 246 -2.76 10.11 -4.70
CA LEU A 246 -4.13 9.56 -4.76
C LEU A 246 -4.97 9.93 -3.54
N ARG A 247 -4.37 9.96 -2.34
CA ARG A 247 -5.06 10.38 -1.12
C ARG A 247 -5.36 11.89 -1.13
N LEU A 248 -4.43 12.71 -1.61
CA LEU A 248 -4.67 14.15 -1.77
C LEU A 248 -5.78 14.43 -2.80
N PHE A 249 -5.83 13.68 -3.90
CA PHE A 249 -6.94 13.75 -4.84
C PHE A 249 -8.29 13.42 -4.19
N ALA A 250 -8.35 12.37 -3.35
CA ALA A 250 -9.58 12.04 -2.62
C ALA A 250 -10.01 13.15 -1.65
N ILE A 251 -9.08 13.76 -0.93
CA ILE A 251 -9.35 14.91 -0.06
C ILE A 251 -9.89 16.08 -0.87
N VAL A 252 -9.24 16.42 -1.98
CA VAL A 252 -9.64 17.55 -2.83
C VAL A 252 -11.01 17.31 -3.46
N ALA A 253 -11.31 16.08 -3.88
CA ALA A 253 -12.63 15.71 -4.36
C ALA A 253 -13.69 15.95 -3.27
N LEU A 254 -13.51 15.46 -2.05
CA LEU A 254 -14.50 15.68 -0.98
C LEU A 254 -14.67 17.15 -0.59
N ASP A 255 -13.58 17.93 -0.54
CA ASP A 255 -13.65 19.38 -0.30
C ASP A 255 -14.45 20.08 -1.40
N ARG A 256 -14.14 19.79 -2.67
CA ARG A 256 -14.86 20.35 -3.83
C ARG A 256 -16.34 19.99 -3.84
N LYS A 257 -16.70 18.80 -3.33
CA LYS A 257 -18.10 18.34 -3.25
C LYS A 257 -18.87 19.21 -2.27
N THR A 258 -18.22 19.48 -1.14
CA THR A 258 -18.74 20.35 -0.08
C THR A 258 -18.98 21.75 -0.64
N ASP A 259 -17.96 22.34 -1.27
CA ASP A 259 -18.05 23.69 -1.84
C ASP A 259 -19.17 23.79 -2.88
N HIS A 260 -19.22 22.85 -3.82
CA HIS A 260 -20.26 22.81 -4.86
C HIS A 260 -21.66 22.64 -4.26
N SER A 261 -21.85 21.74 -3.29
CA SER A 261 -23.16 21.50 -2.67
C SER A 261 -23.65 22.69 -1.85
N LEU A 262 -22.74 23.58 -1.42
CA LEU A 262 -23.05 24.81 -0.70
C LEU A 262 -23.06 26.05 -1.60
N ASN A 263 -22.89 25.90 -2.92
CA ASN A 263 -22.71 26.99 -3.89
C ASN A 263 -21.61 28.00 -3.48
N ARG A 264 -20.48 27.48 -2.98
CA ARG A 264 -19.33 28.28 -2.55
C ARG A 264 -18.19 28.16 -3.54
N GLU A 265 -17.47 29.26 -3.72
CA GLU A 265 -16.15 29.19 -4.33
C GLU A 265 -15.16 28.54 -3.34
N ARG A 266 -14.23 27.76 -3.89
CA ARG A 266 -13.16 27.14 -3.09
C ARG A 266 -12.30 28.24 -2.49
N VAL A 267 -12.10 28.17 -1.18
CA VAL A 267 -11.18 29.05 -0.46
C VAL A 267 -9.85 28.34 -0.24
N GLY A 268 -8.77 28.92 -0.74
CA GLY A 268 -7.40 28.48 -0.50
C GLY A 268 -6.80 27.55 -1.56
N PRO A 269 -5.46 27.41 -1.55
CA PRO A 269 -4.75 26.67 -2.58
C PRO A 269 -5.04 25.17 -2.53
N LEU A 270 -4.76 24.50 -3.64
CA LEU A 270 -4.64 23.05 -3.68
C LEU A 270 -3.45 22.58 -2.83
N PRO A 271 -3.50 21.35 -2.26
CA PRO A 271 -2.37 20.82 -1.51
C PRO A 271 -1.14 20.68 -2.42
N ALA A 272 0.05 20.70 -1.83
CA ALA A 272 1.31 20.50 -2.55
C ALA A 272 1.30 19.17 -3.34
N ASP A 273 1.71 19.22 -4.60
CA ASP A 273 1.87 18.07 -5.47
C ASP A 273 3.08 17.23 -5.02
N PRO A 274 2.92 15.96 -4.66
CA PRO A 274 4.05 15.11 -4.27
C PRO A 274 5.08 14.86 -5.39
N PHE A 275 4.70 15.03 -6.66
CA PHE A 275 5.59 14.84 -7.81
C PHE A 275 6.21 16.15 -8.33
N GLY A 276 5.57 17.30 -8.08
CA GLY A 276 5.97 18.61 -8.60
C GLY A 276 6.44 19.58 -7.52
N ASP A 277 6.90 20.76 -7.95
CA ASP A 277 7.40 21.82 -7.06
C ASP A 277 6.31 22.80 -6.58
N GLY A 278 5.04 22.57 -6.95
CA GLY A 278 3.91 23.45 -6.69
C GLY A 278 2.70 22.71 -6.12
N PRO A 279 1.53 23.37 -6.02
CA PRO A 279 0.29 22.69 -5.66
C PRO A 279 -0.17 21.76 -6.79
N LEU A 280 -1.07 20.83 -6.45
CA LEU A 280 -1.88 20.13 -7.46
C LEU A 280 -2.59 21.16 -8.35
N LYS A 281 -2.91 20.76 -9.58
CA LYS A 281 -3.48 21.65 -10.58
C LYS A 281 -4.89 21.25 -10.96
N GLU A 282 -5.65 22.19 -11.50
CA GLU A 282 -7.01 21.99 -11.98
C GLU A 282 -7.14 22.36 -13.45
N LYS A 283 -7.85 21.53 -14.22
CA LYS A 283 -8.19 21.81 -15.61
C LYS A 283 -9.47 21.08 -16.00
N GLY A 284 -10.45 21.81 -16.53
CA GLY A 284 -11.68 21.21 -17.07
C GLY A 284 -12.47 20.35 -16.07
N GLY A 285 -12.52 20.74 -14.79
CA GLY A 285 -13.21 19.96 -13.74
C GLY A 285 -12.45 18.73 -13.25
N MET A 286 -11.18 18.56 -13.65
CA MET A 286 -10.28 17.53 -13.16
C MET A 286 -9.19 18.15 -12.29
N VAL A 287 -8.67 17.36 -11.35
CA VAL A 287 -7.43 17.66 -10.63
C VAL A 287 -6.34 16.72 -11.13
N TYR A 288 -5.15 17.28 -11.29
CA TYR A 288 -3.99 16.52 -11.75
C TYR A 288 -2.71 16.87 -11.00
N SER A 289 -1.74 15.95 -11.14
CA SER A 289 -0.39 16.00 -10.61
C SER A 289 0.59 15.75 -11.77
N VAL A 290 1.76 16.39 -11.75
CA VAL A 290 2.75 16.39 -12.85
C VAL A 290 3.43 15.03 -13.13
N GLY A 291 3.07 13.99 -12.38
CA GLY A 291 3.56 12.62 -12.61
C GLY A 291 5.06 12.38 -12.33
N PRO A 292 5.54 11.13 -12.45
CA PRO A 292 6.88 10.70 -12.06
C PRO A 292 7.98 11.12 -13.03
N ASP A 293 7.65 11.46 -14.28
CA ASP A 293 8.61 12.08 -15.20
C ASP A 293 8.81 13.57 -14.90
N THR A 294 7.98 14.14 -14.02
CA THR A 294 8.07 15.51 -13.51
C THR A 294 7.91 16.59 -14.58
N VAL A 295 7.33 16.21 -15.72
CA VAL A 295 7.05 17.12 -16.84
C VAL A 295 5.56 17.36 -16.86
N ASP A 296 5.17 18.61 -16.60
CA ASP A 296 3.79 19.06 -16.76
C ASP A 296 3.40 19.06 -18.24
N ASP A 297 2.56 18.11 -18.63
CA ASP A 297 1.99 18.04 -19.98
C ASP A 297 0.60 18.70 -20.07
N GLY A 298 0.22 19.47 -19.04
CA GLY A 298 -1.03 20.21 -18.97
C GLY A 298 -2.24 19.31 -18.77
N GLY A 299 -2.09 18.21 -18.06
CA GLY A 299 -3.13 17.22 -17.81
C GLY A 299 -3.42 16.33 -19.01
N SER A 300 -2.42 16.06 -19.85
CA SER A 300 -2.57 15.12 -20.96
C SER A 300 -2.67 13.70 -20.41
N PHE A 301 -3.66 12.95 -20.89
CA PHE A 301 -4.15 11.76 -20.23
C PHE A 301 -3.20 10.56 -20.34
N VAL A 302 -2.85 9.97 -19.19
CA VAL A 302 -2.38 8.59 -19.13
C VAL A 302 -3.58 7.68 -18.89
N ASN A 303 -3.89 6.83 -19.86
CA ASN A 303 -5.10 5.99 -19.92
C ASN A 303 -5.36 5.07 -18.71
N ASP A 304 -4.38 4.86 -17.84
CA ASP A 304 -4.50 3.91 -16.73
C ASP A 304 -3.60 4.32 -15.55
N VAL A 305 -4.20 4.94 -14.53
CA VAL A 305 -3.54 5.33 -13.27
C VAL A 305 -3.08 4.11 -12.46
N GLU A 306 -3.63 2.91 -12.71
CA GLU A 306 -3.18 1.68 -12.07
C GLU A 306 -1.86 1.19 -12.70
N ARG A 307 -1.69 1.34 -14.02
CA ARG A 307 -0.44 1.02 -14.76
C ARG A 307 0.68 2.05 -14.63
N PHE A 308 0.43 3.13 -13.88
CA PHE A 308 1.44 4.14 -13.57
C PHE A 308 2.66 3.52 -12.88
N ASN A 309 3.83 3.72 -13.47
CA ASN A 309 5.13 3.26 -12.99
C ASN A 309 6.15 4.42 -13.05
N PRO A 310 7.35 4.29 -12.46
CA PRO A 310 8.31 5.41 -12.40
C PRO A 310 8.82 5.90 -13.76
N LYS A 311 8.57 5.16 -14.85
CA LYS A 311 8.93 5.54 -16.23
C LYS A 311 7.73 6.01 -17.05
N THR A 312 6.53 6.00 -16.47
CA THR A 312 5.34 6.52 -17.12
C THR A 312 5.56 8.00 -17.39
N LYS A 313 5.25 8.43 -18.61
CA LYS A 313 5.27 9.84 -18.98
C LYS A 313 3.88 10.44 -18.79
N GLY A 314 3.86 11.69 -18.37
CA GLY A 314 2.65 12.51 -18.28
C GLY A 314 1.97 12.52 -16.92
N ASP A 315 0.87 13.26 -16.88
CA ASP A 315 0.22 13.66 -15.63
C ASP A 315 -0.70 12.58 -15.03
N MET A 316 -0.76 12.53 -13.71
CA MET A 316 -1.77 11.76 -12.98
C MET A 316 -3.05 12.56 -12.88
N LEU A 317 -4.17 12.04 -13.37
CA LEU A 317 -5.46 12.72 -13.31
C LEU A 317 -6.43 11.98 -12.39
N MET A 318 -7.25 12.76 -11.68
CA MET A 318 -8.44 12.28 -10.98
C MET A 318 -9.62 13.18 -11.38
N PRO A 319 -10.72 12.61 -11.91
CA PRO A 319 -11.95 13.37 -12.08
C PRO A 319 -12.44 13.81 -10.71
N LEU A 320 -12.71 15.11 -10.52
CA LEU A 320 -13.23 15.60 -9.24
C LEU A 320 -14.64 15.05 -9.00
N PHE A 321 -15.45 15.03 -10.05
CA PHE A 321 -16.72 14.32 -10.13
C PHE A 321 -16.95 13.97 -11.60
N SER A 322 -17.20 12.71 -11.93
CA SER A 322 -17.98 12.47 -13.14
C SER A 322 -19.41 12.88 -12.81
N PRO A 323 -20.03 13.86 -13.48
CA PRO A 323 -21.48 13.87 -13.52
C PRO A 323 -21.87 12.48 -14.00
N MET A 324 -22.74 11.79 -13.26
CA MET A 324 -23.41 10.60 -13.78
C MET A 324 -24.27 11.04 -14.97
N ARG A 325 -23.65 11.36 -16.11
CA ARG A 325 -24.33 11.39 -17.39
C ARG A 325 -24.58 9.93 -17.73
N HIS A 326 -25.71 9.43 -17.25
CA HIS A 326 -26.37 8.22 -17.71
C HIS A 326 -25.47 6.98 -17.89
N LEU A 327 -25.07 6.36 -16.80
CA LEU A 327 -24.95 4.89 -16.77
C LEU A 327 -26.36 4.28 -16.60
N ALA A 328 -27.27 4.68 -17.49
CA ALA A 328 -28.58 4.09 -17.71
C ALA A 328 -28.50 3.09 -18.87
N GLN A 329 -27.46 2.26 -18.88
CA GLN A 329 -27.43 1.05 -19.66
C GLN A 329 -27.46 -0.08 -18.62
N PRO A 330 -28.57 -0.83 -18.48
CA PRO A 330 -28.56 -2.03 -17.68
C PRO A 330 -27.47 -2.97 -18.22
N ILE A 331 -26.72 -3.56 -17.30
CA ILE A 331 -25.90 -4.72 -17.61
C ILE A 331 -26.90 -5.87 -17.74
N ASP A 332 -27.23 -6.22 -18.99
CA ASP A 332 -27.76 -7.55 -19.33
C ASP A 332 -26.59 -8.53 -19.52
#